data_AF-A0A966BL25-F1
#
_entry.id   AF-A0A966BL25-F1
#
_cell.length_a   1.000
_cell.length_b   1.000
_cell.length_c   1.000
_cell.angle_alpha   90.00
_cell.angle_beta   90.00
_cell.angle_gamma   90.00
#
_symmetry.space_group_name_H-M   'P 1'
#
loop_
_entity.id
_entity.type
_entity.pdbx_description
1 polymer ?
#
loop_
_entity_poly.entity_id
_entity_poly.type
_entity_poly.pdbx_seq_one_letter_code
_entity_poly.pdbx_strand_id
1 'polypeptide(L)'
;LSVALRDTALPLLSNWVFDDMKASGELTRDAVHFTDLDGRIRGGVLTGDVRLSWLSGWHAQGALVAKVIPTQNISKLMSGDMNGSAHFQMRAESLAGLTDTTVLEGLFTVSKGIISGMDIVESARLRSRENLPGGRTHFDELTGEVHYAKGRYRFSQVSIN
;
A
#
# COMPACT_ATOMS: atom_id res chain seq x y z
N LEU A 1 6.20 -18.05 17.91
CA LEU A 1 7.41 -17.43 17.32
C LEU A 1 7.22 -15.93 17.32
N SER A 2 8.28 -15.16 17.57
CA SER A 2 8.25 -13.69 17.48
C SER A 2 9.47 -13.20 16.69
N VAL A 3 9.26 -12.22 15.82
CA VAL A 3 10.28 -11.61 14.95
C VAL A 3 10.25 -10.10 15.16
N ALA A 4 11.43 -9.48 15.22
CA ALA A 4 11.57 -8.03 15.29
C ALA A 4 12.65 -7.57 14.29
N LEU A 5 12.35 -6.51 13.55
CA LEU A 5 13.19 -5.91 12.53
C LEU A 5 13.28 -4.39 12.75
N ARG A 6 14.40 -3.79 12.36
CA ARG A 6 14.63 -2.34 12.41
C ARG A 6 15.42 -1.89 11.19
N ASP A 7 15.07 -0.71 10.67
CA ASP A 7 15.76 0.00 9.59
C ASP A 7 16.11 -0.89 8.39
N THR A 8 15.15 -1.72 7.96
CA THR A 8 15.42 -2.75 6.96
C THR A 8 14.31 -2.91 5.94
N ALA A 9 14.73 -3.25 4.73
CA ALA A 9 13.83 -3.74 3.71
C ALA A 9 13.66 -5.26 3.87
N LEU A 10 12.46 -5.76 3.65
CA LEU A 10 12.25 -7.20 3.61
C LEU A 10 12.92 -7.79 2.35
N PRO A 11 13.64 -8.92 2.45
CA PRO A 11 14.34 -9.51 1.30
C PRO A 11 13.45 -9.75 0.07
N LEU A 12 12.19 -10.14 0.30
CA LEU A 12 11.21 -10.36 -0.78
C LEU A 12 10.49 -9.06 -1.19
N LEU A 13 10.38 -8.08 -0.30
CA LEU A 13 9.64 -6.84 -0.52
C LEU A 13 10.58 -5.65 -0.38
N SER A 14 11.57 -5.55 -1.26
CA SER A 14 12.63 -4.52 -1.18
C SER A 14 12.12 -3.08 -1.22
N ASN A 15 10.91 -2.86 -1.78
CA ASN A 15 10.28 -1.54 -1.84
C ASN A 15 9.55 -1.16 -0.53
N TRP A 16 9.36 -2.12 0.38
CA TRP A 16 8.75 -1.95 1.69
C TRP A 16 9.86 -1.82 2.72
N VAL A 17 10.18 -0.56 3.03
CA VAL A 17 11.21 -0.20 4.00
C VAL A 17 10.52 0.18 5.30
N PHE A 18 10.80 -0.56 6.36
CA PHE A 18 10.25 -0.34 7.69
C PHE A 18 11.29 0.34 8.57
N ASP A 19 10.84 1.32 9.35
CA ASP A 19 11.65 1.93 10.41
C ASP A 19 11.79 0.91 11.54
N ASP A 20 10.66 0.31 11.94
CA ASP A 20 10.61 -0.86 12.81
C ASP A 20 9.42 -1.75 12.48
N MET A 21 9.55 -3.04 12.80
CA MET A 21 8.48 -4.02 12.65
C MET A 21 8.60 -5.08 13.73
N LYS A 22 7.45 -5.48 14.27
CA LYS A 22 7.28 -6.66 15.11
C LYS A 22 6.22 -7.55 14.48
N ALA A 23 6.47 -8.85 14.54
CA ALA A 23 5.49 -9.84 14.14
C ALA A 23 5.49 -11.00 15.13
N SER A 24 4.30 -11.49 15.49
CA SER A 24 4.12 -12.67 16.31
C SER A 24 3.18 -13.66 15.62
N GLY A 25 3.43 -14.95 15.83
CA GLY A 25 2.72 -16.00 15.13
C GLY A 25 3.13 -17.42 15.48
N GLU A 26 2.59 -18.35 14.71
CA GLU A 26 2.77 -19.79 14.87
C GLU A 26 3.50 -20.38 13.66
N LEU A 27 4.47 -21.25 13.93
CA LEU A 27 5.23 -21.97 12.90
C LEU A 27 4.87 -23.45 12.97
N THR A 28 4.40 -23.99 11.86
CA THR A 28 4.18 -25.43 11.65
C THR A 28 5.28 -26.00 10.75
N ARG A 29 5.15 -27.28 10.39
CA ARG A 29 6.05 -27.93 9.43
C ARG A 29 5.99 -27.29 8.04
N ASP A 30 4.82 -26.79 7.67
CA ASP A 30 4.43 -26.47 6.29
C ASP A 30 3.89 -25.04 6.13
N ALA A 31 3.79 -24.28 7.21
CA ALA A 31 3.35 -22.90 7.19
C ALA A 31 3.90 -22.08 8.37
N VAL A 32 3.94 -20.76 8.18
CA VAL A 32 3.98 -19.79 9.26
C VAL A 32 2.75 -18.89 9.15
N HIS A 33 2.10 -18.63 10.27
CA HIS A 33 0.97 -17.71 10.37
C HIS A 33 1.30 -16.63 11.39
N PHE A 34 1.62 -15.43 10.89
CA PHE A 34 1.73 -14.22 11.69
C PHE A 34 0.32 -13.67 11.89
N THR A 35 -0.17 -13.75 13.12
CA THR A 35 -1.50 -13.26 13.49
C THR A 35 -1.49 -11.79 13.89
N ASP A 36 -0.31 -11.27 14.22
CA ASP A 36 -0.11 -9.89 14.63
C ASP A 36 1.19 -9.39 14.01
N LEU A 37 1.05 -8.53 13.01
CA LEU A 37 2.09 -7.70 12.45
C LEU A 37 1.81 -6.26 12.86
N ASP A 38 2.82 -5.59 13.40
CA ASP A 38 2.82 -4.15 13.69
C ASP A 38 4.14 -3.56 13.20
N GLY A 39 4.06 -2.60 12.28
CA GLY A 39 5.24 -1.93 11.75
C GLY A 39 5.04 -0.44 11.53
N ARG A 40 6.14 0.30 11.62
CA ARG A 40 6.26 1.69 11.20
C ARG A 40 6.87 1.73 9.81
N ILE A 41 6.15 2.35 8.88
CA ILE A 41 6.55 2.40 7.47
C ILE A 41 6.18 3.75 6.88
N ARG A 42 7.14 4.37 6.18
CA ARG A 42 6.95 5.63 5.46
C ARG A 42 6.38 6.76 6.33
N GLY A 43 6.65 6.75 7.64
CA GLY A 43 6.13 7.75 8.58
C GLY A 43 4.71 7.50 9.09
N GLY A 44 4.09 6.37 8.76
CA GLY A 44 2.83 5.93 9.36
C GLY A 44 2.90 4.49 9.87
N VAL A 45 1.74 3.84 9.95
CA VAL A 45 1.60 2.52 10.58
C VAL A 45 1.04 1.50 9.60
N LEU A 46 1.58 0.29 9.61
CA LEU A 46 1.03 -0.86 8.92
C LEU A 46 0.85 -2.00 9.93
N THR A 47 -0.37 -2.53 10.00
CA THR A 47 -0.69 -3.72 10.81
C THR A 47 -1.32 -4.80 9.94
N GLY A 48 -1.34 -6.05 10.41
CA GLY A 48 -2.07 -7.09 9.69
C GLY A 48 -1.81 -8.51 10.17
N ASP A 49 -2.33 -9.46 9.40
CA ASP A 49 -2.03 -10.88 9.49
C ASP A 49 -1.43 -11.38 8.17
N VAL A 50 -0.55 -12.36 8.25
CA VAL A 50 0.11 -12.95 7.09
C VAL A 50 0.28 -14.45 7.30
N ARG A 51 -0.20 -15.24 6.35
CA ARG A 51 0.09 -16.67 6.26
C ARG A 51 0.97 -16.97 5.05
N LEU A 52 2.09 -17.64 5.29
CA LEU A 52 2.98 -18.19 4.28
C LEU A 52 3.01 -19.71 4.43
N SER A 53 2.66 -20.46 3.38
CA SER A 53 2.66 -21.93 3.38
C SER A 53 3.44 -22.50 2.19
N TRP A 54 4.03 -23.68 2.36
CA TRP A 54 4.95 -24.29 1.39
C TRP A 54 4.71 -25.79 1.14
N LEU A 55 3.57 -26.36 1.57
CA LEU A 55 3.28 -27.79 1.37
C LEU A 55 3.14 -28.18 -0.11
N SER A 56 2.54 -27.33 -0.93
CA SER A 56 2.16 -27.60 -2.32
C SER A 56 2.56 -26.43 -3.23
N GLY A 57 3.81 -26.02 -3.10
CA GLY A 57 4.32 -24.75 -3.61
C GLY A 57 4.15 -23.63 -2.59
N TRP A 58 4.75 -22.49 -2.88
CA TRP A 58 4.70 -21.32 -2.02
C TRP A 58 3.40 -20.57 -2.22
N HIS A 59 2.71 -20.27 -1.13
CA HIS A 59 1.51 -19.45 -1.09
C HIS A 59 1.63 -18.45 0.05
N ALA A 60 1.44 -17.17 -0.23
CA ALA A 60 1.35 -16.12 0.78
C ALA A 60 0.02 -15.39 0.66
N GLN A 61 -0.63 -15.10 1.77
CA GLN A 61 -1.86 -14.32 1.80
C GLN A 61 -2.02 -13.62 3.15
N GLY A 62 -2.89 -12.62 3.20
CA GLY A 62 -3.18 -11.94 4.45
C GLY A 62 -4.02 -10.69 4.26
N ALA A 63 -4.35 -10.06 5.39
CA ALA A 63 -4.97 -8.75 5.42
C ALA A 63 -4.01 -7.71 6.03
N LEU A 64 -4.02 -6.52 5.45
CA LEU A 64 -3.19 -5.39 5.85
C LEU A 64 -4.08 -4.18 6.13
N VAL A 65 -3.70 -3.39 7.12
CA VAL A 65 -4.31 -2.11 7.46
C VAL A 65 -3.22 -1.06 7.57
N ALA A 66 -3.33 -0.02 6.76
CA ALA A 66 -2.46 1.14 6.79
C ALA A 66 -3.16 2.31 7.51
N LYS A 67 -2.44 3.00 8.39
CA LYS A 67 -2.96 4.17 9.10
C LYS A 67 -1.99 5.34 9.02
N VAL A 68 -2.53 6.50 8.68
CA VAL A 68 -1.86 7.81 8.67
C VAL A 68 -0.53 7.75 7.92
N ILE A 69 -0.52 7.14 6.74
CA ILE A 69 0.66 7.12 5.87
C ILE A 69 0.71 8.44 5.10
N PRO A 70 1.74 9.28 5.29
CA PRO A 70 1.87 10.52 4.53
C PRO A 70 2.11 10.21 3.06
N THR A 71 1.18 10.60 2.19
CA THR A 71 1.21 10.27 0.76
C THR A 71 2.40 10.88 0.02
N GLN A 72 2.94 12.00 0.52
CA GLN A 72 4.17 12.61 0.01
C GLN A 72 5.41 11.71 0.15
N ASN A 73 5.37 10.74 1.07
CA ASN A 73 6.45 9.75 1.24
C ASN A 73 6.34 8.58 0.25
N ILE A 74 5.23 8.50 -0.49
CA ILE A 74 4.95 7.50 -1.54
C ILE A 74 5.08 8.14 -2.93
N SER A 75 4.52 9.33 -3.12
CA SER A 75 4.46 10.02 -4.42
C SER A 75 4.71 11.52 -4.25
N LYS A 76 5.35 12.14 -5.24
CA LYS A 76 5.52 13.60 -5.28
C LYS A 76 4.27 14.34 -5.78
N LEU A 77 3.29 13.61 -6.31
CA LEU A 77 2.09 14.20 -6.91
C LEU A 77 1.04 14.62 -5.88
N MET A 78 1.06 14.01 -4.69
CA MET A 78 0.01 14.19 -3.70
C MET A 78 0.61 14.26 -2.29
N SER A 79 0.03 15.11 -1.45
CA SER A 79 0.24 15.11 -0.01
C SER A 79 -1.09 14.91 0.73
N GLY A 80 -1.02 14.47 1.98
CA GLY A 80 -2.18 14.14 2.81
C GLY A 80 -1.98 12.83 3.55
N ASP A 81 -2.87 12.52 4.49
CA ASP A 81 -2.76 11.35 5.35
C ASP A 81 -3.61 10.20 4.81
N MET A 82 -2.97 9.10 4.42
CA MET A 82 -3.64 7.92 3.87
C MET A 82 -3.93 6.87 4.94
N ASN A 83 -5.19 6.44 4.99
CA ASN A 83 -5.62 5.22 5.65
C ASN A 83 -6.08 4.21 4.58
N GLY A 84 -6.02 2.92 4.88
CA GLY A 84 -6.54 1.90 3.98
C GLY A 84 -6.52 0.50 4.56
N SER A 85 -7.24 -0.40 3.88
CA SER A 85 -7.22 -1.83 4.17
C SER A 85 -7.09 -2.59 2.86
N ALA A 86 -6.38 -3.72 2.88
CA ALA A 86 -6.19 -4.54 1.71
C ALA A 86 -6.05 -6.02 2.07
N HIS A 87 -6.51 -6.88 1.17
CA HIS A 87 -6.16 -8.30 1.16
C HIS A 87 -5.17 -8.55 0.05
N PHE A 88 -4.24 -9.47 0.26
CA PHE A 88 -3.32 -9.90 -0.79
C PHE A 88 -3.22 -11.41 -0.85
N GLN A 89 -2.81 -11.89 -2.03
CA GLN A 89 -2.46 -13.27 -2.29
C GLN A 89 -1.31 -13.35 -3.29
N MET A 90 -0.47 -14.36 -3.12
CA MET A 90 0.69 -14.66 -3.95
C MET A 90 0.84 -16.18 -4.03
N ARG A 91 1.18 -16.71 -5.20
CA ARG A 91 1.45 -18.14 -5.39
C ARG A 91 2.57 -18.38 -6.37
N ALA A 92 3.53 -19.24 -6.03
CA ALA A 92 4.65 -19.57 -6.90
C ALA A 92 5.25 -20.94 -6.59
N GLU A 93 6.03 -21.48 -7.51
CA GLU A 93 6.79 -22.73 -7.28
C GLU A 93 8.00 -22.50 -6.35
N SER A 94 8.51 -21.26 -6.28
CA SER A 94 9.64 -20.87 -5.43
C SER A 94 9.28 -19.64 -4.59
N LEU A 95 9.97 -19.48 -3.45
CA LEU A 95 9.78 -18.33 -2.57
C LEU A 95 10.06 -17.01 -3.28
N ALA A 96 11.09 -16.97 -4.12
CA ALA A 96 11.49 -15.79 -4.87
C ALA A 96 10.44 -15.35 -5.91
N GLY A 97 9.65 -16.29 -6.45
CA GLY A 97 8.62 -15.98 -7.45
C GLY A 97 7.29 -15.49 -6.88
N LEU A 98 7.12 -15.44 -5.55
CA LEU A 98 5.86 -15.00 -4.95
C LEU A 98 5.49 -13.57 -5.36
N THR A 99 6.46 -12.66 -5.37
CA THR A 99 6.19 -11.24 -5.65
C THR A 99 5.74 -10.99 -7.08
N ASP A 100 6.14 -11.85 -8.02
CA ASP A 100 5.73 -11.78 -9.43
C ASP A 100 4.23 -12.08 -9.63
N THR A 101 3.62 -12.82 -8.72
CA THR A 101 2.21 -13.26 -8.80
C THR A 101 1.29 -12.53 -7.83
N THR A 102 1.79 -11.46 -7.21
CA THR A 102 1.03 -10.66 -6.26
C THR A 102 -0.26 -10.13 -6.87
N VAL A 103 -1.36 -10.43 -6.19
CA VAL A 103 -2.66 -9.77 -6.34
C VAL A 103 -3.00 -9.12 -5.02
N LEU A 104 -3.35 -7.83 -5.05
CA LEU A 104 -3.79 -7.07 -3.87
C LEU A 104 -5.05 -6.29 -4.21
N GLU A 105 -6.01 -6.31 -3.31
CA GLU A 105 -7.30 -5.61 -3.43
C GLU A 105 -7.57 -4.87 -2.13
N GLY A 106 -7.94 -3.60 -2.23
CA GLY A 106 -8.13 -2.79 -1.04
C GLY A 106 -8.92 -1.51 -1.26
N LEU A 107 -9.15 -0.83 -0.14
CA LEU A 107 -9.80 0.47 -0.04
C LEU A 107 -8.80 1.46 0.54
N PHE A 108 -8.88 2.71 0.12
CA PHE A 108 -8.09 3.79 0.70
C PHE A 108 -8.91 5.06 0.89
N THR A 109 -8.46 5.86 1.85
CA THR A 109 -8.93 7.22 2.13
C THR A 109 -7.70 8.08 2.36
N VAL A 110 -7.57 9.17 1.62
CA VAL A 110 -6.59 10.23 1.89
C VAL A 110 -7.35 11.43 2.43
N SER A 111 -6.93 11.96 3.58
CA SER A 111 -7.56 13.12 4.19
C SER A 111 -6.66 14.34 4.13
N LYS A 112 -7.27 15.53 4.07
CA LYS A 112 -6.61 16.84 4.13
C LYS A 112 -5.49 16.99 3.11
N GLY A 113 -5.80 16.64 1.86
CA GLY A 113 -4.77 16.44 0.85
C GLY A 113 -4.66 17.57 -0.18
N ILE A 114 -3.58 17.50 -0.93
CA ILE A 114 -3.27 18.41 -2.03
C ILE A 114 -2.75 17.58 -3.19
N ILE A 115 -3.37 17.72 -4.36
CA ILE A 115 -2.84 17.21 -5.64
C ILE A 115 -2.00 18.34 -6.26
N SER A 116 -0.72 18.08 -6.47
CA SER A 116 0.23 19.02 -7.09
C SER A 116 0.30 18.82 -8.60
N GLY A 117 0.52 19.90 -9.36
CA GLY A 117 0.71 19.82 -10.81
C GLY A 117 -0.59 19.72 -11.62
N MET A 118 -1.74 19.90 -10.96
CA MET A 118 -3.06 19.96 -11.60
C MET A 118 -3.93 20.96 -10.83
N ASP A 119 -4.37 22.02 -11.51
CA ASP A 119 -5.46 22.88 -11.05
C ASP A 119 -6.76 22.37 -11.67
N ILE A 120 -7.46 21.44 -11.01
CA ILE A 120 -8.66 20.82 -11.58
C ILE A 120 -9.79 21.87 -11.71
N VAL A 121 -9.86 22.80 -10.76
CA VAL A 121 -10.90 23.84 -10.71
C VAL A 121 -10.71 24.84 -11.84
N GLU A 122 -9.49 25.28 -12.10
CA GLU A 122 -9.20 26.22 -13.18
C GLU A 122 -9.20 25.54 -14.56
N SER A 123 -8.78 24.27 -14.64
CA SER A 123 -8.84 23.47 -15.88
C SER A 123 -10.27 23.21 -16.36
N ALA A 124 -11.22 23.03 -15.45
CA ALA A 124 -12.63 22.85 -15.80
C ALA A 124 -13.28 24.14 -16.33
N ARG A 125 -12.76 25.32 -15.92
CA ARG A 125 -13.21 26.63 -16.41
C ARG A 125 -12.53 27.04 -17.73
N LEU A 126 -11.27 26.66 -17.93
CA LEU A 126 -10.48 27.05 -19.10
C LEU A 126 -10.55 25.99 -20.21
N ARG A 127 -11.43 26.20 -21.20
CA ARG A 127 -11.49 25.42 -22.46
C ARG A 127 -10.33 25.72 -23.45
N SER A 128 -9.22 26.32 -23.01
CA SER A 128 -8.09 26.68 -23.89
C SER A 128 -6.77 26.08 -23.40
N ARG A 129 -6.20 25.21 -24.25
CA ARG A 129 -5.00 24.39 -24.05
C ARG A 129 -3.70 25.13 -24.37
N GLU A 130 -3.39 26.26 -23.74
CA GLU A 130 -2.09 26.90 -24.04
C GLU A 130 -1.15 27.11 -22.86
N ASN A 131 -1.60 27.20 -21.61
CA ASN A 131 -0.72 27.18 -20.44
C ASN A 131 -1.52 26.78 -19.20
N LEU A 132 -1.44 25.50 -18.79
CA LEU A 132 -1.95 25.08 -17.48
C LEU A 132 -0.97 25.61 -16.42
N PRO A 133 -1.38 26.54 -15.53
CA PRO A 133 -0.55 26.92 -14.41
C PRO A 133 -0.29 25.69 -13.54
N GLY A 134 0.91 25.58 -12.97
CA GLY A 134 1.21 24.57 -11.96
C GLY A 134 0.41 24.84 -10.69
N GLY A 135 -0.86 24.43 -10.66
CA GLY A 135 -1.76 24.63 -9.53
C GLY A 135 -1.77 23.45 -8.57
N ARG A 136 -2.40 23.72 -7.43
CA ARG A 136 -2.60 22.78 -6.32
C ARG A 136 -4.10 22.63 -6.10
N THR A 137 -4.61 21.41 -6.23
CA THR A 137 -6.01 21.12 -5.92
C THR A 137 -6.09 20.59 -4.49
N HIS A 138 -6.74 21.34 -3.61
CA HIS A 138 -7.02 20.91 -2.24
C HIS A 138 -8.26 20.01 -2.21
N PHE A 139 -8.27 19.04 -1.30
CA PHE A 139 -9.43 18.20 -1.01
C PHE A 139 -9.49 17.86 0.48
N ASP A 140 -10.70 17.71 1.00
CA ASP A 140 -10.90 17.25 2.38
C ASP A 140 -10.73 15.74 2.45
N GLU A 141 -11.30 15.03 1.47
CA GLU A 141 -11.21 13.57 1.38
C GLU A 141 -11.11 13.06 -0.06
N LEU A 142 -10.18 12.13 -0.31
CA LEU A 142 -10.07 11.35 -1.54
C LEU A 142 -10.22 9.88 -1.16
N THR A 143 -11.25 9.21 -1.65
CA THR A 143 -11.47 7.77 -1.42
C THR A 143 -11.40 6.98 -2.70
N GLY A 144 -11.20 5.66 -2.58
CA GLY A 144 -11.35 4.76 -3.70
C GLY A 144 -10.91 3.34 -3.40
N GLU A 145 -10.98 2.52 -4.44
CA GLU A 145 -10.48 1.16 -4.45
C GLU A 145 -9.12 1.11 -5.13
N VAL A 146 -8.26 0.23 -4.64
CA VAL A 146 -6.98 -0.11 -5.27
C VAL A 146 -6.94 -1.60 -5.59
N HIS A 147 -6.53 -1.91 -6.82
CA HIS A 147 -6.21 -3.26 -7.24
C HIS A 147 -4.81 -3.27 -7.82
N TYR A 148 -3.95 -4.15 -7.33
CA TYR A 148 -2.62 -4.38 -7.86
C TYR A 148 -2.51 -5.81 -8.37
N ALA A 149 -2.13 -5.98 -9.63
CA ALA A 149 -1.78 -7.27 -10.18
C ALA A 149 -0.84 -7.09 -11.37
N LYS A 150 0.01 -8.09 -11.64
CA LYS A 150 0.92 -8.11 -12.80
C LYS A 150 1.78 -6.82 -12.89
N GLY A 151 2.27 -6.35 -11.74
CA GLY A 151 3.12 -5.16 -11.66
C GLY A 151 2.41 -3.82 -11.87
N ARG A 152 1.06 -3.78 -11.87
CA ARG A 152 0.29 -2.57 -12.18
C ARG A 152 -0.76 -2.27 -11.13
N TYR A 153 -0.84 -1.01 -10.73
CA TYR A 153 -1.93 -0.47 -9.93
C TYR A 153 -3.09 -0.03 -10.83
N ARG A 154 -4.31 -0.33 -10.42
CA ARG A 154 -5.56 0.18 -10.96
C ARG A 154 -6.35 0.78 -9.81
N PHE A 155 -6.78 2.02 -9.98
CA PHE A 155 -7.68 2.69 -9.04
C PHE A 155 -9.08 2.74 -9.63
N SER A 156 -10.10 2.44 -8.83
CA SER A 156 -11.51 2.50 -9.23
C SER A 156 -12.36 3.15 -8.16
N GLN A 157 -13.57 3.57 -8.54
CA GLN A 157 -14.54 4.19 -7.63
C GLN A 157 -13.94 5.38 -6.87
N VAL A 158 -13.09 6.17 -7.56
CA VAL A 158 -12.40 7.30 -6.96
C VAL A 158 -13.38 8.45 -6.77
N SER A 159 -13.45 8.98 -5.56
CA SER A 159 -14.28 10.14 -5.19
C SER A 159 -13.46 11.19 -4.45
N ILE A 160 -13.75 12.46 -4.69
CA ILE A 160 -13.14 13.62 -4.02
C ILE A 160 -14.25 14.46 -3.41
N ASN A 161 -14.10 14.81 -2.12
CA ASN A 161 -14.94 15.75 -1.38
C ASN A 161 -14.11 16.95 -0.90
#